data_AF-A0A1G6EQQ8-F1
#
_entry.id   AF-A0A1G6EQQ8-F1
#
_cell.length_a   1.000
_cell.length_b   1.000
_cell.length_c   1.000
_cell.angle_alpha   90.00
_cell.angle_beta   90.00
_cell.angle_gamma   90.00
#
_symmetry.space_group_name_H-M   'P 1'
#
loop_
_entity.id
_entity.type
_entity.pdbx_description
1 polymer ?
#
loop_
_entity_poly.entity_id
_entity_poly.type
_entity_poly.pdbx_seq_one_letter_code
_entity_poly.pdbx_strand_id
1 'polypeptide(L)'
;ADSDATANCSTLTMSGTTIRNNSEGPMFYITNITSVINLEGGNTLECSNGLLVNAATGRWGKDGSNGGNLSLNIKGDSISDSVSADDISSVAVNVLDGGEFTGETSGEVMVG
;
A
#
# COMPACT_ATOMS: atom_id res chain seq x y z
N ALA A 1 19.08 -15.79 12.82
CA ALA A 1 18.00 -15.54 11.84
C ALA A 1 17.02 -14.63 12.53
N ASP A 2 16.78 -13.43 12.00
CA ASP A 2 15.65 -12.64 12.45
C ASP A 2 14.39 -13.47 12.18
N SER A 3 13.55 -13.60 13.18
CA SER A 3 12.33 -14.40 13.09
C SER A 3 11.42 -13.77 12.05
N ASP A 4 11.05 -14.54 11.02
CA ASP A 4 10.06 -14.11 10.03
C ASP A 4 8.77 -13.68 10.75
N ALA A 5 8.09 -12.68 10.19
CA ALA A 5 6.76 -12.30 10.66
C ALA A 5 5.83 -13.52 10.54
N THR A 6 5.33 -14.01 11.67
CA THR A 6 4.38 -15.14 11.72
C THR A 6 2.93 -14.72 11.49
N ALA A 7 2.68 -13.41 11.41
CA ALA A 7 1.37 -12.86 11.10
C ALA A 7 1.09 -13.01 9.59
N ASN A 8 0.05 -13.76 9.25
CA ASN A 8 -0.32 -14.01 7.85
C ASN A 8 -1.03 -12.82 7.19
N CYS A 9 -1.57 -11.89 7.99
CA CYS A 9 -2.25 -10.70 7.52
C CYS A 9 -2.10 -9.54 8.51
N SER A 10 -1.73 -8.34 8.03
CA SER A 10 -1.76 -7.11 8.84
C SER A 10 -2.87 -6.17 8.36
N THR A 11 -3.47 -5.40 9.28
CA THR A 11 -4.51 -4.42 8.93
C THR A 11 -4.21 -3.05 9.53
N LEU A 12 -4.31 -2.02 8.70
CA LEU A 12 -4.32 -0.62 9.08
C LEU A 12 -5.66 -0.01 8.68
N THR A 13 -6.32 0.70 9.60
CA THR A 13 -7.55 1.47 9.31
C THR A 13 -7.35 2.91 9.73
N MET A 14 -7.70 3.86 8.86
CA MET A 14 -7.53 5.30 9.07
C MET A 14 -8.80 6.06 8.70
N SER A 15 -9.17 7.05 9.52
CA SER A 15 -10.25 7.99 9.23
C SER A 15 -9.90 9.35 9.84
N GLY A 16 -10.17 10.44 9.13
CA GLY A 16 -9.88 11.79 9.63
C GLY A 16 -8.40 12.06 9.94
N THR A 17 -7.48 11.29 9.34
CA THR A 17 -6.06 11.27 9.74
C THR A 17 -5.19 12.03 8.76
N THR A 18 -4.18 12.74 9.27
CA THR A 18 -3.14 13.36 8.43
C THR A 18 -1.81 12.63 8.59
N ILE A 19 -1.23 12.17 7.47
CA ILE A 19 0.13 11.63 7.41
C ILE A 19 0.91 12.41 6.35
N ARG A 20 2.13 12.83 6.70
CA ARG A 20 3.06 13.52 5.78
C ARG A 20 4.33 12.70 5.65
N ASN A 21 4.62 12.23 4.44
CA ASN A 21 5.87 11.58 4.10
C ASN A 21 6.76 12.55 3.31
N ASN A 22 7.79 13.07 3.99
CA ASN A 22 8.81 13.95 3.41
C ASN A 22 10.09 13.18 3.03
N SER A 23 9.99 11.86 2.86
CA SER A 23 11.12 11.00 2.52
C SER A 23 11.08 10.64 1.04
N GLU A 24 12.20 10.12 0.54
CA GLU A 24 12.28 9.56 -0.82
C GLU A 24 11.55 8.20 -0.95
N GLY A 25 11.16 7.58 0.17
CA GLY A 25 10.46 6.29 0.20
C GLY A 25 8.93 6.42 0.11
N PRO A 26 8.23 5.31 -0.18
CA PRO A 26 6.77 5.30 -0.20
C PRO A 26 6.20 5.57 1.20
N MET A 27 4.97 6.09 1.28
CA MET A 27 4.27 6.18 2.55
C MET A 27 4.01 4.80 3.16
N PHE A 28 3.61 3.82 2.33
CA PHE A 28 3.39 2.43 2.72
C PHE A 28 4.30 1.51 1.93
N TYR A 29 5.21 0.85 2.64
CA TYR A 29 6.07 -0.21 2.09
C TYR A 29 5.55 -1.57 2.55
N ILE A 30 5.21 -2.45 1.61
CA ILE A 30 4.63 -3.77 1.89
C ILE A 30 5.63 -4.84 1.45
N THR A 31 6.03 -5.72 2.36
CA THR A 31 6.99 -6.79 2.06
C THR A 31 6.77 -8.00 2.97
N ASN A 32 7.02 -9.20 2.44
CA ASN A 32 6.98 -10.48 3.19
C ASN A 32 5.66 -10.74 3.94
N ILE A 33 4.55 -10.15 3.49
CA ILE A 33 3.26 -10.21 4.20
C ILE A 33 2.10 -9.92 3.25
N THR A 34 0.91 -10.43 3.62
CA THR A 34 -0.36 -9.95 3.08
C THR A 34 -0.92 -8.85 4.00
N SER A 35 -1.46 -7.78 3.44
CA SER A 35 -1.92 -6.62 4.21
C SER A 35 -3.23 -6.06 3.68
N VAL A 36 -3.94 -5.37 4.57
CA VAL A 36 -5.12 -4.58 4.25
C VAL A 36 -4.92 -3.17 4.79
N ILE A 37 -5.17 -2.16 3.95
CA ILE A 37 -5.26 -0.76 4.36
C ILE A 37 -6.68 -0.29 4.06
N ASN A 38 -7.37 0.22 5.07
CA ASN A 38 -8.70 0.83 4.94
C ASN A 38 -8.59 2.34 5.17
N LEU A 39 -8.90 3.12 4.15
CA LEU A 39 -9.05 4.57 4.23
C LEU A 39 -10.55 4.88 4.28
N GLU A 40 -11.02 5.33 5.44
CA GLU A 40 -12.44 5.56 5.75
C GLU A 40 -12.80 7.06 5.82
N GLY A 41 -12.23 7.85 4.90
CA GLY A 41 -12.66 9.20 4.63
C GLY A 41 -12.05 10.27 5.54
N GLY A 42 -11.92 11.46 4.98
CA GLY A 42 -11.37 12.63 5.67
C GLY A 42 -9.87 12.53 5.95
N ASN A 43 -9.17 11.63 5.25
CA ASN A 43 -7.73 11.49 5.38
C ASN A 43 -7.00 12.52 4.51
N THR A 44 -5.82 12.93 4.96
CA THR A 44 -4.90 13.78 4.21
C THR A 44 -3.56 13.07 4.18
N LEU A 45 -3.23 12.47 3.04
CA LEU A 45 -1.97 11.78 2.80
C LEU A 45 -1.14 12.65 1.87
N GLU A 46 0.01 13.12 2.34
CA GLU A 46 0.92 13.97 1.55
C GLU A 46 2.23 13.21 1.34
N CYS A 47 2.49 12.76 0.10
CA CYS A 47 3.74 12.12 -0.30
C CYS A 47 4.58 13.12 -1.13
N SER A 48 5.67 13.64 -0.57
CA SER A 48 6.50 14.64 -1.29
C SER A 48 7.11 14.12 -2.60
N ASN A 49 7.31 12.80 -2.71
CA ASN A 49 7.81 12.09 -3.88
C ASN A 49 6.68 11.51 -4.77
N GLY A 50 5.42 11.72 -4.42
CA GLY A 50 4.28 11.15 -5.15
C GLY A 50 4.11 9.63 -5.03
N LEU A 51 4.75 8.98 -4.05
CA LEU A 51 4.73 7.51 -3.88
C LEU A 51 3.89 7.12 -2.66
N LEU A 52 2.67 6.63 -2.88
CA LEU A 52 1.82 6.14 -1.79
C LEU A 52 2.22 4.73 -1.36
N VAL A 53 2.27 3.80 -2.32
CA VAL A 53 2.50 2.38 -2.06
C VAL A 53 3.62 1.84 -2.93
N ASN A 54 4.50 1.07 -2.30
CA ASN A 54 5.38 0.13 -2.98
C ASN A 54 5.25 -1.24 -2.30
N ALA A 55 4.68 -2.20 -3.02
CA ALA A 55 4.69 -3.60 -2.64
C ALA A 55 5.88 -4.29 -3.31
N ALA A 56 6.86 -4.71 -2.52
CA ALA A 56 8.12 -5.19 -3.07
C ALA A 56 8.75 -6.30 -2.24
N THR A 57 9.62 -7.04 -2.91
CA THR A 57 10.62 -7.90 -2.29
C THR A 57 11.49 -7.11 -1.34
N GLY A 58 11.58 -7.60 -0.11
CA GLY A 58 12.37 -7.00 0.94
C GLY A 58 13.72 -7.69 1.09
N ARG A 59 14.54 -7.16 1.99
CA ARG A 59 15.79 -7.81 2.41
C ARG A 59 15.56 -9.02 3.33
N TRP A 60 14.33 -9.22 3.80
CA TRP A 60 13.96 -10.21 4.80
C TRP A 60 13.03 -11.27 4.21
N GLY A 61 13.08 -12.49 4.72
CA GLY A 61 12.32 -13.65 4.23
C GLY A 61 13.09 -14.51 3.22
N LYS A 62 12.38 -15.49 2.63
CA LYS A 62 12.94 -16.41 1.62
C LYS A 62 12.91 -15.76 0.24
N ASP A 63 14.07 -15.68 -0.41
CA ASP A 63 14.20 -15.21 -1.80
C ASP A 63 13.19 -15.92 -2.73
N GLY A 64 12.48 -15.14 -3.52
CA GLY A 64 11.43 -15.64 -4.42
C GLY A 64 10.09 -15.94 -3.74
N SER A 65 9.91 -15.62 -2.46
CA SER A 65 8.63 -15.77 -1.74
C SER A 65 8.35 -14.66 -0.72
N ASN A 66 9.08 -13.54 -0.80
CA ASN A 66 9.03 -12.44 0.16
C ASN A 66 8.42 -11.14 -0.41
N GLY A 67 7.63 -11.25 -1.48
CA GLY A 67 6.84 -10.14 -2.01
C GLY A 67 5.77 -9.67 -1.02
N GLY A 68 5.23 -8.48 -1.28
CA GLY A 68 4.12 -7.90 -0.52
C GLY A 68 2.80 -8.04 -1.27
N ASN A 69 1.73 -8.42 -0.57
CA ASN A 69 0.38 -8.42 -1.16
C ASN A 69 -0.50 -7.43 -0.39
N LEU A 70 -1.09 -6.45 -1.07
CA LEU A 70 -1.92 -5.42 -0.43
C LEU A 70 -3.33 -5.39 -1.00
N SER A 71 -4.32 -5.31 -0.12
CA SER A 71 -5.65 -4.79 -0.44
C SER A 71 -5.79 -3.37 0.11
N LEU A 72 -5.87 -2.38 -0.77
CA LEU A 72 -6.05 -0.97 -0.45
C LEU A 72 -7.51 -0.59 -0.71
N ASN A 73 -8.28 -0.38 0.36
CA ASN A 73 -9.68 0.01 0.30
C ASN A 73 -9.81 1.52 0.50
N ILE A 74 -10.31 2.23 -0.51
CA ILE A 74 -10.43 3.69 -0.51
C ILE A 74 -11.90 4.04 -0.44
N LYS A 75 -12.36 4.61 0.68
CA LYS A 75 -13.74 5.05 0.88
C LYS A 75 -13.77 6.50 1.36
N GLY A 76 -14.42 7.37 0.60
CA GLY A 76 -14.56 8.79 0.96
C GLY A 76 -13.25 9.61 0.93
N ASP A 77 -12.20 9.08 0.32
CA ASP A 77 -10.90 9.74 0.12
C ASP A 77 -10.54 9.78 -1.37
N SER A 78 -9.88 10.85 -1.82
CA SER A 78 -9.35 10.96 -3.18
C SER A 78 -7.83 10.79 -3.16
N ILE A 79 -7.33 9.80 -3.88
CA ILE A 79 -5.90 9.45 -3.95
C ILE A 79 -5.37 9.69 -5.37
N SER A 80 -4.25 10.39 -5.47
CA SER A 80 -3.57 10.69 -6.74
C SER A 80 -2.08 10.31 -6.76
N ASP A 81 -1.52 9.93 -5.60
CA ASP A 81 -0.18 9.41 -5.49
C ASP A 81 -0.10 7.98 -6.08
N SER A 82 1.08 7.63 -6.58
CA SER A 82 1.32 6.38 -7.32
C SER A 82 1.34 5.13 -6.43
N VAL A 83 1.00 4.00 -7.06
CA VAL A 83 0.96 2.67 -6.45
C VAL A 83 1.74 1.70 -7.33
N SER A 84 2.66 0.94 -6.74
CA SER A 84 3.51 0.00 -7.47
C SER A 84 3.62 -1.35 -6.79
N ALA A 85 3.82 -2.39 -7.61
CA ALA A 85 4.16 -3.74 -7.20
C ALA A 85 5.33 -4.28 -8.04
N ASP A 86 6.26 -5.03 -7.43
CA ASP A 86 7.28 -5.78 -8.17
C ASP A 86 6.79 -7.16 -8.67
N ASP A 87 7.66 -7.91 -9.35
CA ASP A 87 7.31 -9.14 -10.08
C ASP A 87 6.72 -10.28 -9.24
N ILE A 88 6.86 -10.24 -7.91
CA ILE A 88 6.27 -11.26 -7.01
C ILE A 88 5.40 -10.65 -5.90
N SER A 89 4.98 -9.41 -6.09
CA SER A 89 4.11 -8.64 -5.20
C SER A 89 2.82 -8.28 -5.94
N SER A 90 1.77 -7.92 -5.20
CA SER A 90 0.51 -7.48 -5.81
C SER A 90 -0.19 -6.40 -4.99
N VAL A 91 -0.94 -5.53 -5.67
CA VAL A 91 -1.83 -4.56 -5.02
C VAL A 91 -3.21 -4.58 -5.68
N ALA A 92 -4.26 -4.80 -4.88
CA ALA A 92 -5.64 -4.55 -5.27
C ALA A 92 -6.09 -3.22 -4.68
N VAL A 93 -6.36 -2.23 -5.53
CA VAL A 93 -6.97 -0.95 -5.15
C VAL A 93 -8.48 -1.07 -5.36
N ASN A 94 -9.24 -1.04 -4.26
CA ASN A 94 -10.69 -1.11 -4.27
C ASN A 94 -11.25 0.29 -4.00
N VAL A 95 -11.80 0.93 -5.02
CA VAL A 95 -12.45 2.23 -4.92
C VAL A 95 -13.89 2.02 -4.49
N LEU A 96 -14.17 2.35 -3.23
CA LEU A 96 -15.47 2.17 -2.59
C LEU A 96 -16.25 3.50 -2.57
N ASP A 97 -17.43 3.50 -1.95
CA ASP A 97 -18.35 4.65 -1.92
C ASP A 97 -17.66 5.99 -1.62
N GLY A 98 -17.73 6.90 -2.59
CA GLY A 98 -17.17 8.25 -2.49
C GLY A 98 -15.63 8.31 -2.48
N GLY A 99 -14.94 7.19 -2.71
CA GLY A 99 -13.51 7.15 -2.95
C GLY A 99 -13.16 7.47 -4.40
N GLU A 100 -11.93 7.92 -4.63
CA GLU A 100 -11.38 8.13 -5.97
C GLU A 100 -9.91 7.70 -6.01
N PHE A 101 -9.49 7.10 -7.11
CA PHE A 101 -8.09 6.80 -7.38
C PHE A 101 -7.73 7.25 -8.80
N THR A 102 -6.72 8.11 -8.90
CA THR A 102 -6.21 8.66 -10.17
C THR A 102 -4.69 8.54 -10.30
N GLY A 103 -4.05 7.89 -9.33
CA GLY A 103 -2.61 7.72 -9.32
C GLY A 103 -2.11 6.79 -10.42
N GLU A 104 -0.85 6.96 -10.79
CA GLU A 104 -0.17 6.06 -11.72
C GLU A 104 0.01 4.68 -11.07
N THR A 105 -0.08 3.63 -11.90
CA THR A 105 0.12 2.24 -11.48
C THR A 105 1.23 1.56 -12.26
N SER A 106 1.99 0.69 -11.60
CA SER A 106 3.04 -0.12 -12.23
C SER A 106 3.14 -1.51 -11.60
N GLY A 107 3.36 -2.53 -12.43
CA GLY A 107 3.41 -3.94 -12.01
C GLY A 107 2.03 -4.57 -11.84
N GLU A 108 1.91 -5.57 -10.96
CA GLU A 108 0.64 -6.26 -10.68
C GLU A 108 -0.25 -5.41 -9.74
N VAL A 109 -0.80 -4.33 -10.30
CA VAL A 109 -1.74 -3.43 -9.63
C VAL A 109 -3.08 -3.47 -10.36
N MET A 110 -4.13 -3.91 -9.67
CA MET A 110 -5.50 -3.90 -10.18
C MET A 110 -6.30 -2.79 -9.50
N VAL A 111 -7.07 -2.03 -10.27
CA VAL A 111 -7.98 -0.99 -9.76
C VAL A 111 -9.41 -1.41 -10.07
N GLY A 112 -10.26 -1.51 -9.04
CA GLY A 112 -11.65 -1.96 -9.11
C GLY A 112 -12.61 -1.05 -8.40
#